data_AF-A0A5J6CHM9-F1
#
_entry.id   AF-A0A5J6CHM9-F1
#
_cell.length_a   1.000
_cell.length_b   1.000
_cell.length_c   1.000
_cell.angle_alpha   90.00
_cell.angle_beta   90.00
_cell.angle_gamma   90.00
#
_symmetry.space_group_name_H-M   'P 1'
#
loop_
_entity.id
_entity.type
_entity.pdbx_description
1 polymer ?
#
loop_
_entity_poly.entity_id
_entity_poly.type
_entity_poly.pdbx_seq_one_letter_code
_entity_poly.pdbx_strand_id
1 'polypeptide(L)'
;TDGLTSLDRYKGRCYHIEPVAGEENQFIAYVAYPLDLFEEGSVTNMFTSIVGNVFGFKALRALRLEDLRIPPAYIKTFQGPP
;
A
#
# COMPACT_ATOMS: atom_id res chain seq x y z
N THR A 1 -9.84 -10.45 -19.37
CA THR A 1 -9.95 -11.41 -18.23
C THR A 1 -10.47 -10.74 -16.95
N ASP A 2 -10.88 -9.47 -17.02
CA ASP A 2 -11.35 -8.62 -15.91
C ASP A 2 -12.83 -8.77 -15.48
N GLY A 3 -13.52 -9.82 -15.93
CA GLY A 3 -14.98 -9.96 -15.73
C GLY A 3 -15.42 -10.82 -14.55
N LEU A 4 -14.50 -11.42 -13.79
CA LEU A 4 -14.81 -12.44 -12.76
C LEU A 4 -14.51 -11.98 -11.33
N THR A 5 -13.79 -10.87 -11.15
CA THR A 5 -13.46 -10.31 -9.85
C THR A 5 -13.90 -8.85 -9.81
N SER A 6 -14.55 -8.44 -8.71
CA SER A 6 -14.93 -7.04 -8.52
C SER A 6 -13.68 -6.19 -8.36
N LEU A 7 -13.10 -5.73 -9.47
CA LEU A 7 -11.89 -4.88 -9.51
C LEU A 7 -12.00 -3.67 -8.59
N ASP A 8 -13.21 -3.13 -8.43
CA ASP A 8 -13.45 -2.04 -7.48
C ASP A 8 -13.14 -2.39 -6.03
N ARG A 9 -13.27 -3.66 -5.65
CA ARG A 9 -13.04 -4.16 -4.30
C ARG A 9 -11.57 -4.52 -4.03
N TYR A 10 -10.79 -4.81 -5.07
CA TYR A 10 -9.42 -5.32 -4.94
C TYR A 10 -8.34 -4.36 -5.45
N LYS A 11 -8.71 -3.25 -6.11
CA LYS A 11 -7.72 -2.23 -6.51
C LYS A 11 -7.31 -1.35 -5.32
N GLY A 12 -6.00 -1.22 -5.11
CA GLY A 12 -5.46 -0.12 -4.33
C GLY A 12 -5.82 1.21 -5.00
N ARG A 13 -6.19 2.22 -4.22
CA ARG A 13 -6.61 3.53 -4.74
C ARG A 13 -5.74 4.63 -4.17
N CYS A 14 -5.09 5.39 -5.05
CA CYS A 14 -4.53 6.68 -4.67
C CYS A 14 -5.68 7.68 -4.51
N TYR A 15 -5.86 8.22 -3.31
CA TYR A 15 -6.97 9.14 -3.01
C TYR A 15 -6.50 10.58 -2.77
N HIS A 16 -5.21 10.79 -2.53
CA HIS A 16 -4.64 12.10 -2.34
C HIS A 16 -3.18 12.12 -2.79
N ILE A 17 -2.76 13.22 -3.41
CA ILE A 17 -1.37 13.48 -3.78
C ILE A 17 -1.09 14.93 -3.42
N GLU A 18 -0.01 15.16 -2.68
CA GLU A 18 0.46 16.50 -2.34
C GLU A 18 1.93 16.68 -2.74
N PRO A 19 2.34 17.88 -3.19
CA PRO A 19 3.73 18.17 -3.45
C PRO A 19 4.51 18.31 -2.13
N VAL A 20 5.77 17.87 -2.13
CA VAL A 20 6.66 18.08 -0.98
C VAL A 20 7.11 19.54 -0.97
N ALA A 21 6.93 20.23 0.16
CA ALA A 21 7.34 21.62 0.29
C ALA A 21 8.87 21.77 0.09
N GLY A 22 9.26 22.62 -0.87
CA GLY A 22 10.66 22.87 -1.20
C GLY A 22 11.27 21.95 -2.26
N GLU A 23 10.51 21.00 -2.80
CA GLU A 23 10.97 20.06 -3.84
C GLU A 23 10.08 20.14 -5.09
N GLU A 24 10.68 20.40 -6.26
CA GLU A 24 9.91 20.60 -7.51
C GLU A 24 9.43 19.29 -8.14
N ASN A 25 10.04 18.16 -7.80
CA ASN A 25 9.80 16.86 -8.43
C ASN A 25 9.53 15.74 -7.41
N GLN A 26 9.06 16.09 -6.21
CA GLN A 26 8.71 15.13 -5.16
C GLN A 26 7.26 15.29 -4.73
N PHE A 27 6.60 14.15 -4.50
CA PHE A 27 5.19 14.09 -4.16
C PHE A 27 4.98 13.04 -3.08
N ILE A 28 4.05 13.31 -2.16
CA ILE A 28 3.53 12.34 -1.21
C ILE A 28 2.21 11.83 -1.79
N ALA A 29 2.14 10.53 -2.05
CA ALA A 29 0.94 9.86 -2.55
C ALA A 29 0.32 9.01 -1.44
N TYR A 30 -0.95 9.24 -1.16
CA TYR A 30 -1.71 8.49 -0.18
C TYR A 30 -2.52 7.40 -0.87
N VAL A 31 -2.17 6.15 -0.58
CA VAL A 31 -2.78 4.96 -1.20
C VAL A 31 -3.53 4.16 -0.15
N ALA A 32 -4.78 3.83 -0.44
CA ALA A 32 -5.61 2.94 0.36
C ALA A 32 -5.68 1.55 -0.27
N TYR A 33 -5.40 0.52 0.54
CA TYR A 33 -5.56 -0.89 0.16
C TYR A 33 -6.69 -1.53 0.98
N PRO A 34 -7.59 -2.28 0.34
CA PRO A 34 -8.63 -3.03 1.05
C PRO A 34 -8.02 -4.14 1.90
N LEU A 35 -8.57 -4.35 3.11
CA LEU A 35 -8.08 -5.33 4.08
C LEU A 35 -8.12 -6.76 3.54
N ASP A 36 -9.12 -7.07 2.72
CA ASP A 36 -9.32 -8.38 2.08
C ASP A 36 -8.13 -8.83 1.19
N LEU A 37 -7.17 -7.94 0.89
CA LEU A 37 -5.94 -8.27 0.17
C LEU A 37 -4.85 -8.87 1.06
N PHE A 38 -4.94 -8.67 2.38
CA PHE A 38 -3.88 -9.03 3.31
C PHE A 38 -4.21 -10.32 4.04
N GLU A 39 -3.24 -11.23 4.04
CA GLU A 39 -3.31 -12.44 4.84
C GLU A 39 -3.14 -12.11 6.34
N GLU A 40 -4.04 -12.63 7.17
CA GLU A 40 -4.05 -12.47 8.62
C GLU A 40 -2.73 -12.96 9.23
N GLY A 41 -2.14 -12.20 10.14
CA GLY A 41 -0.89 -12.56 10.82
C GLY A 41 0.37 -12.55 9.93
N SER A 42 0.27 -12.12 8.67
CA SER A 42 1.37 -12.20 7.69
C SER A 42 1.93 -10.83 7.31
N VAL A 43 2.92 -10.35 8.09
CA VAL A 43 3.66 -9.11 7.76
C VAL A 43 4.31 -9.23 6.37
N THR A 44 4.82 -10.41 6.01
CA THR A 44 5.42 -10.69 4.72
C THR A 44 4.45 -10.44 3.56
N ASN A 45 3.22 -10.96 3.65
CA ASN A 45 2.20 -10.76 2.63
C ASN A 45 1.82 -9.28 2.46
N MET A 46 1.72 -8.54 3.58
CA MET A 46 1.46 -7.10 3.54
C MET A 46 2.56 -6.34 2.80
N PHE A 47 3.83 -6.58 3.13
CA PHE A 47 4.94 -5.88 2.48
C PHE A 47 5.10 -6.28 1.00
N THR A 48 4.97 -7.55 0.64
CA THR A 48 5.07 -7.97 -0.77
C THR A 48 3.96 -7.36 -1.62
N SER A 49 2.75 -7.22 -1.07
CA SER A 49 1.61 -6.61 -1.77
C SER A 49 1.76 -5.09 -1.96
N ILE A 50 2.37 -4.38 -1.00
CA ILE A 50 2.53 -2.91 -1.05
C ILE A 50 3.80 -2.50 -1.80
N VAL A 51 4.91 -3.20 -1.59
CA VAL A 51 6.26 -2.79 -2.05
C VAL A 51 6.69 -3.59 -3.28
N GLY A 52 6.20 -4.82 -3.45
CA GLY A 52 6.79 -5.80 -4.37
C GLY A 52 6.86 -5.39 -5.85
N ASN A 53 5.88 -4.63 -6.35
CA ASN A 53 5.80 -4.30 -7.78
C ASN A 53 6.01 -2.81 -8.12
N VAL A 54 5.97 -1.91 -7.12
CA VAL A 54 5.95 -0.46 -7.37
C VAL A 54 7.34 0.17 -7.33
N PHE A 55 8.28 -0.42 -6.57
CA PHE A 55 9.65 0.11 -6.45
C PHE A 55 10.52 -0.14 -7.70
N GLY A 56 10.12 -1.05 -8.59
CA GLY A 56 10.81 -1.36 -9.86
C GLY A 56 10.24 -0.63 -11.08
N PHE A 57 9.32 0.32 -10.88
CA PHE A 57 8.62 0.96 -11.99
C PHE A 57 9.54 1.96 -12.71
N LYS A 58 9.86 1.72 -13.98
CA LYS A 58 10.77 2.57 -14.78
C LYS A 58 10.34 4.05 -14.88
N ALA A 59 9.05 4.33 -14.65
CA ALA A 59 8.52 5.69 -14.65
C ALA A 59 8.82 6.47 -13.36
N LEU A 60 9.26 5.80 -12.29
CA LEU A 60 9.60 6.42 -11.01
C LEU A 60 11.12 6.45 -10.86
N ARG A 61 11.69 7.64 -10.64
CA ARG A 61 13.13 7.81 -10.38
C ARG A 61 13.53 7.25 -9.02
N ALA A 62 12.67 7.46 -8.02
CA ALA A 62 12.82 6.96 -6.67
C ALA A 62 11.43 6.83 -6.05
N LEU A 63 11.26 5.86 -5.17
CA LEU A 63 10.06 5.68 -4.37
C LEU A 63 10.50 5.39 -2.94
N ARG A 64 9.85 6.01 -1.96
CA ARG A 64 10.05 5.75 -0.53
C ARG A 64 8.69 5.57 0.11
N LEU A 65 8.58 4.53 0.93
CA LEU A 65 7.43 4.33 1.79
C LEU A 65 7.69 5.09 3.09
N GLU A 66 6.98 6.20 3.31
CA GLU A 66 7.17 7.06 4.48
C GLU A 66 6.47 6.51 5.73
N ASP A 67 5.19 6.14 5.60
CA ASP A 67 4.38 5.67 6.72
C ASP A 67 3.31 4.66 6.25
N LEU A 68 2.85 3.81 7.17
CA LEU A 68 1.79 2.85 6.96
C LEU A 68 0.78 2.92 8.10
N ARG A 69 -0.47 3.29 7.78
CA ARG A 69 -1.58 3.21 8.72
C ARG A 69 -2.16 1.79 8.72
N ILE A 70 -1.87 1.02 9.78
CA ILE A 70 -2.40 -0.34 9.94
C ILE A 70 -3.73 -0.29 10.73
N PRO A 71 -4.84 -0.82 10.19
CA PRO A 71 -6.12 -0.82 10.90
C PRO A 71 -6.12 -1.79 12.10
N PRO A 72 -6.84 -1.49 13.20
CA PRO A 72 -6.92 -2.38 14.37
C PRO A 72 -7.43 -3.79 14.04
N ALA A 73 -8.28 -3.93 13.03
CA ALA A 73 -8.76 -5.24 12.56
C ALA A 73 -7.62 -6.15 12.09
N TYR A 74 -6.60 -5.59 11.43
CA TYR A 74 -5.43 -6.34 11.00
C TYR A 74 -4.46 -6.58 12.17
N ILE A 75 -4.21 -5.56 12.99
CA ILE A 75 -3.29 -5.65 14.14
C ILE A 75 -3.70 -6.78 15.09
N LYS A 76 -5.02 -6.98 15.31
CA LYS A 76 -5.56 -8.05 16.17
C LYS A 76 -5.27 -9.46 15.68
N THR A 77 -4.87 -9.64 14.42
CA THR A 77 -4.51 -10.96 13.87
C THR A 77 -3.09 -11.39 14.25
N PHE A 78 -2.30 -10.49 14.84
CA PHE A 78 -0.93 -10.77 15.26
C PHE A 78 -0.87 -11.08 16.75
N GLN A 79 -0.02 -12.03 17.13
CA GLN A 79 0.24 -12.36 18.53
C GLN A 79 0.90 -11.20 19.30
N GLY A 80 1.66 -10.34 18.61
CA GLY A 80 2.43 -9.28 19.24
C GLY A 80 3.70 -9.80 19.93
N PRO A 81 4.44 -8.92 20.64
CA PRO A 81 5.61 -9.33 21.41
C PRO A 81 5.22 -10.26 22.58
N PRO A 82 6.05 -11.27 22.91
CA PRO A 82 5.80 -12.18 24.04
C PRO A 82 5.92 -11.50 25.41
#